data_AF-A0A956DDY9-F1
#
_entry.id   AF-A0A956DDY9-F1
#
_cell.length_a   1.000
_cell.length_b   1.000
_cell.length_c   1.000
_cell.angle_alpha   90.00
_cell.angle_beta   90.00
_cell.angle_gamma   90.00
#
_symmetry.space_group_name_H-M   'P 1'
#
loop_
_entity.id
_entity.type
_entity.pdbx_description
1 polymer ?
#
loop_
_entity_poly.entity_id
_entity_poly.type
_entity_poly.pdbx_seq_one_letter_code
_entity_poly.pdbx_strand_id
1 'polypeptide(L)'
;MNENDRRASLRFGWTSLFVGALAGVVLEGAHAFKLASYLDDPTTRLLLTLAHAHAGGLALVVLAHAHVGSDPRPATGRLLRVGAALVPIGFALGAVAHPESDPSIGVVLAPLGAVLVLVALARLARAAWRV
;
A
#
# COMPACT_ATOMS: atom_id res chain seq x y z
N MET A 1 14.02 17.05 -1.13
CA MET A 1 13.96 15.94 -0.14
C MET A 1 15.23 15.90 0.69
N ASN A 2 15.13 15.64 2.01
CA ASN A 2 16.33 15.47 2.86
C ASN A 2 16.86 14.03 2.80
N GLU A 3 18.12 13.81 3.16
CA GLU A 3 18.77 12.49 3.04
C GLU A 3 18.12 11.41 3.92
N ASN A 4 17.65 11.78 5.12
CA ASN A 4 16.98 10.85 6.04
C ASN A 4 15.64 10.36 5.47
N ASP A 5 14.85 11.24 4.87
CA ASP A 5 13.56 10.93 4.24
C ASP A 5 13.75 10.08 2.99
N ARG A 6 14.81 10.35 2.21
CA ARG A 6 15.21 9.49 1.09
C ARG A 6 15.55 8.08 1.55
N ARG A 7 16.42 7.92 2.56
CA ARG A 7 16.78 6.60 3.11
C ARG A 7 15.57 5.87 3.67
N ALA A 8 14.69 6.58 4.38
CA ALA A 8 13.48 6.00 4.93
C ALA A 8 12.51 5.55 3.82
N SER A 9 12.41 6.31 2.72
CA SER A 9 11.62 5.95 1.54
C SER A 9 12.18 4.76 0.80
N LEU A 10 13.50 4.65 0.64
CA LEU A 10 14.14 3.47 0.05
C LEU A 10 13.90 2.21 0.89
N ARG A 11 14.14 2.29 2.20
CA ARG A 11 13.89 1.16 3.12
C ARG A 11 12.43 0.73 3.09
N PHE A 12 11.51 1.69 3.24
CA PHE A 12 10.08 1.40 3.20
C PHE A 12 9.67 0.78 1.86
N GLY A 13 10.04 1.41 0.74
CA GLY A 13 9.65 0.96 -0.60
C GLY A 13 10.13 -0.46 -0.89
N TRP A 14 11.41 -0.77 -0.65
CA TRP A 14 11.90 -2.13 -0.87
C TRP A 14 11.29 -3.16 0.07
N THR A 15 11.09 -2.84 1.34
CA THR A 15 10.44 -3.74 2.29
C THR A 15 8.98 -3.99 1.90
N SER A 16 8.20 -2.95 1.58
CA SER A 16 6.81 -3.09 1.17
C SER A 16 6.66 -3.81 -0.16
N LEU A 17 7.58 -3.59 -1.12
CA LEU A 17 7.60 -4.31 -2.39
C LEU A 17 7.85 -5.81 -2.16
N PHE A 18 8.85 -6.16 -1.34
CA PHE A 18 9.13 -7.55 -0.98
C PHE A 18 7.92 -8.20 -0.30
N VAL A 19 7.33 -7.55 0.71
CA VAL A 19 6.17 -8.07 1.43
C VAL A 19 4.96 -8.23 0.49
N GLY A 20 4.68 -7.25 -0.37
CA GLY A 20 3.59 -7.32 -1.34
C GLY A 20 3.79 -8.45 -2.37
N ALA A 21 5.01 -8.60 -2.89
CA ALA A 21 5.33 -9.69 -3.82
C ALA A 21 5.23 -11.06 -3.15
N LEU A 22 5.75 -11.21 -1.93
CA LEU A 22 5.65 -12.44 -1.16
C LEU A 22 4.20 -12.80 -0.86
N ALA A 23 3.38 -11.82 -0.47
CA ALA A 23 1.95 -12.02 -0.28
C ALA A 23 1.27 -12.50 -1.57
N GLY A 24 1.59 -11.91 -2.73
CA GLY A 24 1.11 -12.37 -4.03
C GLY A 24 1.43 -13.84 -4.28
N VAL A 25 2.69 -14.25 -4.07
CA VAL A 25 3.11 -15.66 -4.21
C VAL A 25 2.33 -16.58 -3.26
N VAL A 26 2.07 -16.15 -2.03
CA VAL A 26 1.27 -16.91 -1.07
C VAL A 26 -0.18 -17.07 -1.54
N LEU A 27 -0.81 -16.03 -2.08
CA LEU A 27 -2.18 -16.09 -2.60
C LEU A 27 -2.29 -16.93 -3.89
N GLU A 28 -1.28 -16.88 -4.76
CA GLU A 28 -1.18 -17.78 -5.90
C GLU A 28 -1.01 -19.24 -5.44
N GLY A 29 -0.19 -19.48 -4.42
CA GLY A 29 -0.09 -20.78 -3.75
C GLY A 29 -1.43 -21.24 -3.19
N ALA A 30 -2.18 -20.37 -2.52
CA ALA A 30 -3.50 -20.69 -2.00
C ALA A 30 -4.50 -21.11 -3.10
N HIS A 31 -4.43 -20.47 -4.27
CA HIS A 31 -5.16 -20.92 -5.46
C HIS A 31 -4.67 -22.29 -5.95
N ALA A 32 -3.35 -22.47 -6.09
CA ALA A 32 -2.77 -23.70 -6.62
C ALA A 32 -3.07 -24.93 -5.75
N PHE A 33 -3.03 -24.77 -4.42
CA PHE A 33 -3.33 -25.82 -3.44
C PHE A 33 -4.82 -25.91 -3.08
N LYS A 34 -5.68 -25.09 -3.69
CA LYS A 34 -7.13 -25.06 -3.45
C LYS A 34 -7.51 -24.92 -1.97
N LEU A 35 -6.89 -23.97 -1.27
CA LEU A 35 -7.20 -23.72 0.13
C LEU A 35 -8.64 -23.18 0.29
N ALA A 36 -9.53 -24.00 0.85
CA ALA A 36 -10.94 -23.67 1.07
C ALA A 36 -11.12 -22.35 1.85
N SER A 37 -10.32 -22.12 2.89
CA SER A 37 -10.34 -20.89 3.70
C SER A 37 -10.07 -19.60 2.93
N TYR A 38 -9.60 -19.68 1.69
CA TYR A 38 -9.36 -18.54 0.81
C TYR A 38 -10.25 -18.57 -0.44
N LEU A 39 -10.53 -19.76 -1.00
CA LEU A 39 -11.35 -19.89 -2.22
C LEU A 39 -12.85 -19.78 -1.96
N ASP A 40 -13.31 -20.24 -0.79
CA ASP A 40 -14.75 -20.28 -0.49
C ASP A 40 -15.26 -18.94 0.06
N ASP A 41 -14.35 -17.98 0.32
CA ASP A 41 -14.67 -16.62 0.77
C ASP A 41 -14.26 -15.59 -0.30
N PRO A 42 -15.22 -15.12 -1.13
CA PRO A 42 -14.96 -14.10 -2.15
C PRO A 42 -14.50 -12.76 -1.58
N THR A 43 -14.97 -12.39 -0.39
CA THR A 43 -14.66 -11.10 0.27
C THR A 43 -13.21 -11.12 0.74
N THR A 44 -12.80 -12.16 1.46
CA THR A 44 -11.40 -12.39 1.84
C THR A 44 -10.50 -12.41 0.60
N ARG A 45 -10.88 -13.14 -0.44
CA ARG A 45 -10.09 -13.22 -1.67
C ARG A 45 -9.88 -11.85 -2.32
N LEU A 46 -10.94 -11.07 -2.47
CA LEU A 46 -10.88 -9.72 -3.04
C LEU A 46 -9.98 -8.80 -2.20
N LEU A 47 -10.20 -8.76 -0.88
CA LEU A 47 -9.48 -7.85 0.01
C LEU A 47 -7.99 -8.19 0.10
N LEU A 48 -7.63 -9.47 0.17
CA LEU A 48 -6.22 -9.87 0.13
C LEU A 48 -5.57 -9.57 -1.21
N THR A 49 -6.31 -9.71 -2.33
CA THR A 49 -5.85 -9.30 -3.67
C THR A 49 -5.56 -7.80 -3.72
N LEU A 50 -6.50 -6.99 -3.23
CA LEU A 50 -6.32 -5.54 -3.13
C LEU A 50 -5.14 -5.18 -2.23
N ALA A 51 -4.96 -5.87 -1.11
CA ALA A 51 -3.88 -5.63 -0.16
C ALA A 51 -2.50 -5.80 -0.80
N HIS A 52 -2.21 -6.96 -1.41
CA HIS A 52 -0.88 -7.17 -2.00
C HIS A 52 -0.65 -6.30 -3.24
N ALA A 53 -1.68 -6.06 -4.05
CA ALA A 53 -1.59 -5.21 -5.23
C ALA A 53 -1.24 -3.76 -4.86
N HIS A 54 -1.91 -3.21 -3.86
CA HIS A 54 -1.63 -1.84 -3.39
C HIS A 54 -0.30 -1.77 -2.61
N ALA A 55 0.10 -2.82 -1.88
CA ALA A 55 1.42 -2.87 -1.27
C ALA A 55 2.54 -2.75 -2.31
N GLY A 56 2.47 -3.53 -3.40
CA GLY A 56 3.43 -3.46 -4.50
C GLY A 56 3.37 -2.14 -5.26
N GLY A 57 2.18 -1.72 -5.71
CA GLY A 57 2.00 -0.50 -6.49
C GLY A 57 2.46 0.76 -5.74
N LEU A 58 2.05 0.92 -4.48
CA LEU A 58 2.43 2.10 -3.68
C LEU A 58 3.90 2.06 -3.24
N ALA A 59 4.49 0.87 -3.06
CA ALA A 59 5.92 0.74 -2.86
C ALA A 59 6.73 1.31 -4.04
N LEU A 60 6.32 1.01 -5.28
CA LEU A 60 6.96 1.56 -6.48
C LEU A 60 6.81 3.09 -6.54
N VAL A 61 5.66 3.64 -6.15
CA VAL A 61 5.47 5.10 -6.06
C VAL A 61 6.41 5.73 -5.04
N VAL A 62 6.59 5.11 -3.86
CA VAL A 62 7.55 5.57 -2.84
C VAL A 62 8.98 5.51 -3.36
N LEU A 63 9.36 4.42 -4.03
CA LEU A 63 10.70 4.27 -4.62
C LEU A 63 10.95 5.32 -5.70
N ALA A 64 9.97 5.57 -6.58
CA ALA A 64 10.06 6.61 -7.60
C ALA A 64 10.25 7.99 -6.96
N HIS A 65 9.46 8.32 -5.94
CA HIS A 65 9.62 9.57 -5.20
C HIS A 65 11.03 9.73 -4.60
N ALA A 66 11.58 8.65 -4.03
CA ALA A 66 12.91 8.63 -3.45
C ALA A 66 14.06 8.88 -4.46
N HIS A 67 13.84 8.58 -5.75
CA HIS A 67 14.83 8.80 -6.80
C HIS A 67 14.65 10.13 -7.53
N VAL A 68 13.41 10.60 -7.70
CA VAL A 68 13.12 11.86 -8.41
C VAL A 68 13.41 13.08 -7.54
N GLY A 69 13.17 13.00 -6.21
CA GLY A 69 13.49 14.08 -5.27
C GLY A 69 12.71 15.40 -5.46
N SER A 70 11.57 15.35 -6.16
CA SER A 70 10.80 16.50 -6.67
C SER A 70 10.15 17.45 -5.66
N ASP A 71 10.11 17.13 -4.36
CA ASP A 71 9.55 18.01 -3.33
C ASP A 71 10.56 18.22 -2.17
N PRO A 72 10.91 19.48 -1.81
CA PRO A 72 11.75 19.77 -0.67
C PRO A 72 11.05 19.53 0.68
N ARG A 73 9.72 19.43 0.75
CA ARG A 73 8.95 19.30 2.00
C ARG A 73 9.09 17.90 2.61
N PRO A 74 9.70 17.75 3.80
CA PRO A 74 9.86 16.44 4.44
C PRO A 74 8.53 15.74 4.78
N ALA A 75 7.46 16.54 4.96
CA ALA A 75 6.13 16.00 5.23
C ALA A 75 5.55 15.20 4.05
N THR A 76 5.95 15.48 2.81
CA THR A 76 5.41 14.81 1.62
C THR A 76 5.87 13.34 1.56
N GLY A 77 7.16 13.06 1.75
CA GLY A 77 7.67 11.69 1.81
C GLY A 77 7.09 10.88 2.99
N ARG A 78 6.90 11.52 4.15
CA ARG A 78 6.23 10.89 5.30
C ARG A 78 4.76 10.56 5.03
N LEU A 79 3.99 11.50 4.48
CA LEU A 79 2.58 11.27 4.13
C LEU A 79 2.43 10.12 3.14
N LEU A 80 3.28 10.09 2.11
CA LEU A 80 3.27 9.05 1.10
C LEU A 80 3.55 7.68 1.73
N ARG A 81 4.58 7.55 2.57
CA ARG A 81 4.91 6.28 3.25
C ARG A 81 3.81 5.81 4.20
N VAL A 82 3.26 6.70 5.02
CA VAL A 82 2.18 6.33 5.95
C VAL A 82 0.93 5.91 5.18
N GLY A 83 0.54 6.68 4.16
CA GLY A 83 -0.58 6.32 3.29
C GLY A 83 -0.36 4.98 2.58
N ALA A 84 0.85 4.77 2.03
CA ALA A 84 1.25 3.53 1.37
C ALA A 84 1.25 2.30 2.30
N ALA A 85 1.41 2.49 3.61
CA ALA A 85 1.28 1.42 4.60
C ALA A 85 -0.20 1.17 4.94
N LEU A 86 -0.95 2.22 5.21
CA LEU A 86 -2.34 2.12 5.68
C LEU A 86 -3.28 1.48 4.65
N VAL A 87 -3.09 1.76 3.34
CA VAL A 87 -3.93 1.18 2.28
C VAL A 87 -3.90 -0.35 2.28
N PRO A 88 -2.75 -1.02 2.08
CA PRO A 88 -2.71 -2.47 2.06
C PRO A 88 -3.03 -3.09 3.43
N ILE A 89 -2.63 -2.45 4.53
CA ILE A 89 -2.98 -2.92 5.88
C ILE A 89 -4.49 -2.89 6.10
N GLY A 90 -5.18 -1.83 5.66
CA GLY A 90 -6.62 -1.71 5.76
C GLY A 90 -7.35 -2.82 5.03
N PHE A 91 -6.95 -3.10 3.79
CA PHE A 91 -7.52 -4.23 3.04
C PHE A 91 -7.22 -5.58 3.72
N ALA A 92 -5.98 -5.80 4.17
CA ALA A 92 -5.61 -7.06 4.84
C ALA A 92 -6.38 -7.27 6.15
N LEU A 93 -6.54 -6.23 6.97
CA LEU A 93 -7.34 -6.30 8.19
C LEU A 93 -8.84 -6.45 7.89
N GLY A 94 -9.33 -5.82 6.83
CA GLY A 94 -10.69 -5.99 6.33
C GLY A 94 -11.03 -7.45 5.99
N ALA A 95 -10.04 -8.24 5.59
CA ALA A 95 -10.17 -9.66 5.26
C ALA A 95 -10.18 -10.60 6.48
N VAL A 96 -10.00 -10.09 7.70
CA VAL A 96 -9.93 -10.92 8.91
C VAL A 96 -11.20 -10.77 9.74
N ALA A 97 -11.77 -11.90 10.18
CA ALA A 97 -12.88 -11.97 11.13
C ALA A 97 -14.06 -11.05 10.76
N HIS A 98 -14.55 -11.17 9.53
CA HIS A 98 -15.59 -10.31 8.98
C HIS A 98 -16.95 -11.05 8.81
N PRO A 99 -18.08 -10.33 8.81
CA PRO A 99 -19.38 -10.89 8.40
C PRO A 99 -19.35 -11.34 6.93
N GLU A 100 -20.17 -12.33 6.52
CA GLU A 100 -20.03 -12.99 5.21
C GLU A 100 -19.84 -12.04 4.01
N SER A 101 -20.66 -11.00 3.91
CA SER A 101 -20.67 -10.09 2.75
C SER A 101 -19.92 -8.78 2.95
N ASP A 102 -19.52 -8.45 4.18
CA ASP A 102 -18.97 -7.13 4.52
C ASP A 102 -17.53 -7.24 5.02
N PRO A 103 -16.63 -6.32 4.64
CA PRO A 103 -15.29 -6.26 5.22
C PRO A 103 -15.34 -5.94 6.72
N SER A 104 -14.33 -6.38 7.46
CA SER A 104 -14.15 -5.99 8.85
C SER A 104 -13.89 -4.48 8.96
N ILE A 105 -14.09 -3.92 10.17
CA ILE A 105 -13.84 -2.49 10.46
C ILE A 105 -12.42 -2.04 10.13
N GLY A 106 -11.44 -2.96 10.07
CA GLY A 106 -10.07 -2.69 9.69
C GLY A 106 -9.94 -2.04 8.30
N VAL A 107 -10.91 -2.28 7.40
CA VAL A 107 -10.95 -1.69 6.06
C VAL A 107 -10.95 -0.17 6.06
N VAL A 108 -11.41 0.47 7.14
CA VAL A 108 -11.44 1.95 7.28
C VAL A 108 -10.04 2.58 7.19
N LEU A 109 -8.98 1.83 7.50
CA LEU A 109 -7.62 2.32 7.29
C LEU A 109 -7.30 2.56 5.81
N ALA A 110 -7.94 1.85 4.89
CA ALA A 110 -7.69 1.99 3.46
C ALA A 110 -8.08 3.38 2.91
N PRO A 111 -9.30 3.89 3.09
CA PRO A 111 -9.66 5.24 2.66
C PRO A 111 -8.84 6.32 3.38
N LEU A 112 -8.52 6.15 4.66
CA LEU A 112 -7.65 7.09 5.39
C LEU A 112 -6.25 7.14 4.77
N GLY A 113 -5.66 5.98 4.48
CA GLY A 113 -4.39 5.87 3.78
C GLY A 113 -4.43 6.49 2.39
N ALA A 114 -5.50 6.24 1.63
CA ALA A 114 -5.69 6.80 0.29
C ALA A 114 -5.73 8.32 0.30
N VAL A 115 -6.40 8.95 1.28
CA VAL A 115 -6.38 10.42 1.44
C VAL A 115 -4.95 10.94 1.65
N LEU A 116 -4.15 10.28 2.48
CA LEU A 116 -2.74 10.69 2.69
C LEU A 116 -1.90 10.56 1.41
N VAL A 117 -2.10 9.47 0.66
CA VAL A 117 -1.44 9.27 -0.65
C VAL A 117 -1.86 10.36 -1.62
N LEU A 118 -3.15 10.67 -1.75
CA LEU A 118 -3.65 11.72 -2.64
C LEU A 118 -3.10 13.10 -2.27
N VAL A 119 -3.02 13.43 -0.98
CA VAL A 119 -2.40 14.69 -0.53
C VAL A 119 -0.93 14.75 -0.92
N ALA A 120 -0.17 13.66 -0.74
CA ALA A 120 1.23 13.60 -1.14
C ALA A 120 1.40 13.73 -2.66
N LEU A 121 0.61 12.98 -3.44
CA LEU A 121 0.62 13.04 -4.91
C LEU A 121 0.23 14.43 -5.42
N ALA A 122 -0.77 15.08 -4.84
CA ALA A 122 -1.16 16.44 -5.21
C ALA A 122 -0.03 17.46 -4.95
N ARG A 123 0.78 17.27 -3.90
CA ARG A 123 1.96 18.12 -3.65
C ARG A 123 3.05 17.87 -4.69
N LEU A 124 3.35 16.60 -4.98
CA LEU A 124 4.34 16.21 -5.98
C LEU A 124 3.97 16.70 -7.38
N ALA A 125 2.71 16.52 -7.78
CA ALA A 125 2.19 17.02 -9.04
C ALA A 125 2.36 18.54 -9.13
N ARG A 126 1.90 19.30 -8.11
CA ARG A 126 2.06 20.76 -8.09
C ARG A 126 3.52 21.21 -8.12
N ALA A 127 4.44 20.46 -7.52
CA ALA A 127 5.87 20.76 -7.59
C ALA A 127 6.42 20.53 -9.00
N ALA A 128 6.02 19.45 -9.67
CA ALA A 128 6.44 19.14 -11.04
C ALA A 128 6.00 20.20 -12.06
N TRP A 129 4.82 20.81 -11.89
CA TRP A 129 4.34 21.90 -12.75
C TRP A 129 5.07 23.24 -12.55
N ARG A 130 5.96 23.34 -11.55
CA ARG A 130 6.71 24.58 -11.24
C ARG A 130 8.18 24.53 -11.68
N VAL A 131 8.61 23.40 -12.24
CA VAL A 131 9.95 23.20 -12.82
C VAL A 131 9.93 23.66 -14.26
#